data_AF-A0A914NUP8-F1
#
_entry.id   AF-A0A914NUP8-F1
#
_cell.length_a   1.000
_cell.length_b   1.000
_cell.length_c   1.000
_cell.angle_alpha   90.00
_cell.angle_beta   90.00
_cell.angle_gamma   90.00
#
_symmetry.space_group_name_H-M   'P 1'
#
loop_
_entity.id
_entity.type
_entity.pdbx_description
1 polymer ?
#
loop_
_entity_poly.entity_id
_entity_poly.type
_entity_poly.pdbx_seq_one_letter_code
_entity_poly.pdbx_strand_id
1 'polypeptide(L)'
;MGGPNDQIPAAYARSLHDTTYAYLRALNKTTEKFGYLTKDLARNGTLINNMSKGEFQGETGNVILDENGNREPIFVVTMLDISDQPLNVIQINFINNTMQITKNYNDEAVIWANRGGKRPLYKPICGYTGTECPQNITTYILIGVGLVLLLLVATLGGIGYAVREKLKEKERLTRECLIPFGELKNLKELKSNEDMRSLEANKSLKSLQSSQSGSTKLTSMDDKKLETENYVHFLYNREVVFAIKYQVRVRIF
;
A
#
# COMPACT_ATOMS: atom_id res chain seq x y z
N MET A 1 -63.95 -1.20 -30.63
CA MET A 1 -62.94 -1.48 -29.58
C MET A 1 -63.15 -0.45 -28.49
N GLY A 2 -63.33 -0.89 -27.24
CA GLY A 2 -63.64 -0.03 -26.08
C GLY A 2 -64.94 -0.44 -25.39
N GLY A 3 -64.87 -1.49 -24.57
CA GLY A 3 -65.95 -1.80 -23.64
C GLY A 3 -65.97 -0.79 -22.47
N PRO A 4 -67.04 -0.78 -21.66
CA PRO A 4 -67.21 0.16 -20.53
C PRO A 4 -66.09 0.12 -19.47
N ASN A 5 -65.24 -0.91 -19.48
CA ASN A 5 -64.10 -1.07 -18.56
C ASN A 5 -62.73 -0.71 -19.15
N ASP A 6 -62.65 -0.31 -20.43
CA ASP A 6 -61.37 -0.08 -21.15
C ASP A 6 -61.11 1.40 -21.49
N GLN A 7 -61.84 2.34 -20.91
CA GLN A 7 -61.58 3.76 -21.13
C GLN A 7 -60.54 4.27 -20.12
N ILE A 8 -59.31 3.76 -20.20
CA ILE A 8 -58.18 4.41 -19.54
C ILE A 8 -57.82 5.62 -20.41
N PRO A 9 -58.08 6.86 -19.97
CA PRO A 9 -57.70 8.03 -20.74
C PRO A 9 -56.18 8.06 -20.91
N ALA A 10 -55.70 8.54 -22.06
CA ALA A 10 -54.27 8.70 -22.28
C ALA A 10 -53.66 9.56 -21.17
N ALA A 11 -52.46 9.21 -20.69
CA ALA A 11 -51.80 9.88 -19.57
C ALA A 11 -51.67 11.41 -19.76
N TYR A 12 -51.56 11.86 -21.01
CA TYR A 12 -51.44 13.27 -21.38
C TYR A 12 -52.75 13.93 -21.83
N ALA A 13 -53.89 13.22 -21.78
CA ALA A 13 -55.17 13.76 -22.25
C ALA A 13 -55.57 15.03 -21.48
N ARG A 14 -55.38 15.04 -20.16
CA ARG A 14 -55.65 16.22 -19.31
C ARG A 14 -54.70 17.38 -19.64
N SER A 15 -53.43 17.10 -19.90
CA SER A 15 -52.46 18.13 -20.31
C SER A 15 -52.78 18.73 -21.68
N LEU A 16 -53.25 17.91 -22.63
CA LEU A 16 -53.69 18.37 -23.94
C LEU A 16 -54.95 19.23 -23.84
N HIS A 17 -55.90 18.82 -22.99
CA HIS A 17 -57.09 19.60 -22.66
C HIS A 17 -56.68 20.99 -22.16
N ASP A 18 -55.82 21.06 -21.15
CA ASP A 18 -55.40 22.33 -20.54
C ASP A 18 -54.64 23.22 -21.51
N THR A 19 -53.83 22.62 -22.40
CA THR A 19 -53.13 23.36 -23.46
C THR A 19 -54.11 23.97 -24.45
N THR A 20 -55.13 23.22 -24.84
CA THR A 20 -56.17 23.67 -25.78
C THR A 20 -57.02 24.75 -25.12
N TYR A 21 -57.38 24.57 -23.86
CA TYR A 21 -58.14 25.54 -23.08
C TYR A 21 -57.36 26.85 -22.90
N ALA A 22 -56.05 26.78 -22.60
CA ALA A 22 -55.18 27.95 -22.52
C ALA A 22 -55.13 28.72 -23.85
N TYR A 23 -55.05 28.01 -24.99
CA TYR A 23 -55.06 28.62 -26.31
C TYR A 23 -56.39 29.33 -26.61
N LEU A 24 -57.53 28.66 -26.37
CA LEU A 24 -58.85 29.26 -26.58
C LEU A 24 -59.09 30.47 -25.67
N ARG A 25 -58.62 30.40 -24.42
CA ARG A 25 -58.65 31.54 -23.49
C ARG A 25 -57.80 32.71 -23.98
N ALA A 26 -56.62 32.45 -24.53
CA ALA A 26 -55.77 33.47 -25.11
C ALA A 26 -56.41 34.13 -26.35
N LEU A 27 -57.09 33.36 -27.19
CA LEU A 27 -57.89 33.90 -28.30
C LEU A 27 -59.02 34.80 -27.79
N ASN A 28 -59.77 34.35 -26.78
CA ASN A 28 -60.86 35.15 -26.21
C ASN A 28 -60.35 36.48 -25.63
N LYS A 29 -59.27 36.45 -24.85
CA LYS A 29 -58.61 37.68 -24.34
C LYS A 29 -58.13 38.59 -25.47
N THR A 30 -57.69 38.02 -26.59
CA THR A 30 -57.30 38.79 -27.78
C THR A 30 -58.53 39.49 -28.38
N THR A 31 -59.65 38.78 -28.50
CA THR A 31 -60.92 39.36 -28.96
C THR A 31 -61.41 40.47 -28.04
N GLU A 32 -61.35 40.27 -26.72
CA GLU A 32 -61.72 41.28 -25.73
C GLU A 32 -60.85 42.53 -25.83
N LYS A 33 -59.54 42.37 -26.10
CA LYS A 33 -58.61 43.50 -26.23
C LYS A 33 -58.82 44.33 -27.49
N PHE A 34 -59.09 43.69 -28.64
CA PHE A 34 -59.19 44.39 -29.93
C PHE A 34 -60.65 44.63 -30.39
N GLY A 35 -61.63 44.01 -29.73
CA GLY A 35 -63.05 44.04 -30.12
C GLY A 35 -63.41 43.11 -31.30
N TYR A 36 -62.42 42.46 -31.91
CA TYR A 36 -62.60 41.54 -33.03
C TYR A 36 -61.46 40.51 -33.08
N LEU A 37 -61.65 39.42 -33.82
CA LEU A 37 -60.64 38.40 -34.05
C LEU A 37 -60.46 38.16 -35.56
N THR A 38 -59.33 38.58 -36.12
CA THR A 38 -58.94 38.26 -37.50
C THR A 38 -57.99 37.06 -37.53
N LYS A 39 -57.85 36.48 -38.73
CA LYS A 39 -56.91 35.39 -38.99
C LYS A 39 -55.46 35.78 -38.68
N ASP A 40 -55.07 37.03 -38.92
CA ASP A 40 -53.71 37.51 -38.65
C ASP A 40 -53.43 37.66 -37.16
N LEU A 41 -54.41 38.14 -36.38
CA LEU A 41 -54.32 38.20 -34.92
C LEU A 41 -54.22 36.80 -34.31
N ALA A 42 -55.07 35.87 -34.75
CA ALA A 42 -55.07 34.49 -34.25
C ALA A 42 -53.79 33.70 -34.61
N ARG A 43 -53.08 34.10 -35.68
CA ARG A 43 -51.82 33.50 -36.13
C ARG A 43 -50.57 34.17 -35.55
N ASN A 44 -50.72 35.31 -34.88
CA ASN A 44 -49.61 36.00 -34.25
C ASN A 44 -49.21 35.28 -32.95
N GLY A 45 -48.25 34.35 -33.05
CA GLY A 45 -47.80 33.54 -31.92
C GLY A 45 -47.32 34.35 -30.72
N THR A 46 -46.58 35.45 -30.95
CA THR A 46 -46.10 36.33 -29.87
C THR A 46 -47.26 37.00 -29.14
N LEU A 47 -48.28 37.45 -29.87
CA LEU A 47 -49.48 38.04 -29.28
C LEU A 47 -50.25 37.00 -28.46
N ILE A 48 -50.52 35.83 -29.03
CA ILE A 48 -51.26 34.76 -28.35
C ILE A 48 -50.53 34.29 -27.11
N ASN A 49 -49.20 34.13 -27.17
CA ASN A 49 -48.39 33.77 -26.02
C ASN A 49 -48.43 34.86 -24.94
N ASN A 50 -48.46 36.13 -25.32
CA ASN A 50 -48.60 37.20 -24.33
C ASN A 50 -50.00 37.25 -23.69
N MET A 51 -51.05 36.80 -24.41
CA MET A 51 -52.42 36.72 -23.87
C MET A 51 -52.68 35.45 -23.06
N SER A 52 -51.90 34.38 -23.25
CA SER A 52 -52.07 33.14 -22.51
C SER A 52 -51.74 33.28 -21.02
N LYS A 53 -50.86 34.23 -20.67
CA LYS A 53 -50.37 34.53 -19.31
C LYS A 53 -51.46 34.53 -18.23
N GLY A 54 -51.04 34.13 -17.04
CA GLY A 54 -51.84 34.11 -15.83
C GLY A 54 -52.35 32.73 -15.46
N GLU A 55 -53.35 32.71 -14.59
CA GLU A 55 -53.84 31.50 -13.92
C GLU A 55 -55.22 31.09 -14.46
N PHE A 56 -55.47 29.79 -14.49
CA PHE A 56 -56.79 29.21 -14.74
C PHE A 56 -56.92 27.80 -14.15
N GLN A 57 -58.15 27.40 -13.85
CA GLN A 57 -58.46 26.04 -13.43
C GLN A 57 -58.56 25.12 -14.67
N GLY A 58 -57.62 24.19 -14.80
CA GLY A 58 -57.65 23.14 -15.81
C GLY A 58 -58.06 21.78 -15.24
N GLU A 59 -58.09 20.79 -16.12
CA GLU A 59 -58.30 19.39 -15.77
C GLU A 59 -57.14 18.86 -14.94
N THR A 60 -55.91 19.32 -15.12
CA THR A 60 -54.77 18.92 -14.27
C THR A 60 -54.68 19.69 -12.96
N GLY A 61 -55.69 20.48 -12.61
CA GLY A 61 -55.70 21.35 -11.43
C GLY A 61 -55.42 22.80 -11.81
N ASN A 62 -54.86 23.55 -10.86
CA ASN A 62 -54.54 24.94 -11.09
C ASN A 62 -53.34 25.08 -12.04
N VAL A 63 -53.53 25.80 -13.15
CA VAL A 63 -52.50 26.03 -14.18
C VAL A 63 -52.10 27.49 -14.17
N ILE A 64 -50.81 27.73 -13.93
CA ILE A 64 -50.21 29.07 -13.94
C ILE A 64 -49.23 29.11 -15.12
N LEU A 65 -49.41 30.09 -16.00
CA LEU A 65 -48.48 30.38 -17.09
C LEU A 65 -47.65 31.62 -16.73
N ASP A 66 -46.32 31.47 -16.81
CA ASP A 66 -45.34 32.50 -16.51
C ASP A 66 -45.33 33.63 -17.57
N GLU A 67 -44.47 34.64 -17.36
CA GLU A 67 -44.28 35.76 -18.28
C GLU A 67 -43.75 35.36 -19.66
N ASN A 68 -43.21 34.16 -19.81
CA ASN A 68 -42.73 33.60 -21.07
C ASN A 68 -43.75 32.67 -21.73
N GLY A 69 -44.92 32.43 -21.08
CA GLY A 69 -45.94 31.49 -21.53
C GLY A 69 -45.64 30.03 -21.22
N ASN A 70 -44.63 29.76 -20.38
CA ASN A 70 -44.36 28.42 -19.88
C ASN A 70 -45.28 28.12 -18.70
N ARG A 71 -45.68 26.86 -18.58
CA ARG A 71 -46.42 26.40 -17.41
C ARG A 71 -45.48 26.26 -16.21
N GLU A 72 -45.84 26.89 -15.10
CA GLU A 72 -45.19 26.66 -13.81
C GLU A 72 -45.37 25.20 -13.40
N PRO A 73 -44.27 24.42 -13.26
CA PRO A 73 -44.38 23.00 -12.99
C PRO A 73 -44.66 22.72 -11.52
N ILE A 74 -45.46 21.68 -11.30
CA ILE A 74 -45.69 21.08 -9.99
C ILE A 74 -45.16 19.65 -10.05
N PHE A 75 -44.17 19.35 -9.22
CA PHE A 75 -43.65 17.99 -9.07
C PHE A 75 -44.18 17.38 -7.78
N VAL A 76 -44.63 16.13 -7.86
CA VAL A 76 -45.13 15.39 -6.70
C VAL A 76 -44.28 14.14 -6.54
N VAL A 77 -43.64 14.00 -5.38
CA VAL A 77 -42.92 12.80 -5.00
C VAL A 77 -43.94 11.85 -4.38
N THR A 78 -44.12 10.70 -5.03
CA THR A 78 -45.01 9.64 -4.56
C THR A 78 -44.16 8.50 -4.01
N MET A 79 -44.58 7.97 -2.86
CA MET A 79 -43.98 6.79 -2.22
C MET A 79 -45.06 5.75 -2.00
N LEU A 80 -44.66 4.50 -1.76
CA LEU A 80 -45.60 3.45 -1.36
C LEU A 80 -45.70 3.42 0.17
N ASP A 81 -46.92 3.33 0.68
CA ASP A 81 -47.17 3.09 2.09
C ASP A 81 -46.98 1.61 2.47
N ILE A 82 -47.33 1.23 3.70
CA ILE A 82 -47.20 -0.14 4.20
C ILE A 82 -48.18 -1.14 3.54
N SER A 83 -49.20 -0.63 2.87
CA SER A 83 -50.22 -1.41 2.14
C SER A 83 -49.99 -1.36 0.62
N ASP A 84 -48.77 -0.98 0.20
CA ASP A 84 -48.37 -0.77 -1.19
C ASP A 84 -49.27 0.22 -1.97
N GLN A 85 -49.88 1.16 -1.26
CA GLN A 85 -50.68 2.23 -1.87
C GLN A 85 -49.84 3.48 -2.13
N PRO A 86 -50.03 4.17 -3.27
CA PRO A 86 -49.31 5.40 -3.57
C PRO A 86 -49.74 6.54 -2.64
N LEU A 87 -48.76 7.18 -2.02
CA LEU A 87 -48.91 8.32 -1.12
C LEU A 87 -48.04 9.49 -1.61
N ASN A 88 -48.65 10.67 -1.75
CA ASN A 88 -47.95 11.90 -2.11
C ASN A 88 -47.25 12.48 -0.86
N VAL A 89 -45.93 12.36 -0.79
CA VAL A 89 -45.16 12.75 0.41
C VAL A 89 -44.55 14.14 0.31
N ILE A 90 -44.16 14.58 -0.88
CA ILE A 90 -43.54 15.89 -1.08
C ILE A 90 -44.14 16.51 -2.33
N GLN A 91 -44.51 17.78 -2.25
CA GLN A 91 -44.91 18.59 -3.38
C GLN A 91 -43.88 19.71 -3.57
N ILE A 92 -43.40 19.87 -4.79
CA ILE A 92 -42.41 20.88 -5.18
C ILE A 92 -43.08 21.76 -6.22
N ASN A 93 -43.36 23.00 -5.83
CA ASN A 93 -43.93 24.02 -6.71
C ASN A 93 -42.83 25.00 -7.11
N PHE A 94 -42.91 25.53 -8.32
CA PHE A 94 -42.09 26.64 -8.76
C PHE A 94 -43.00 27.84 -8.99
N ILE A 95 -42.91 28.85 -8.12
CA ILE A 95 -43.70 30.09 -8.24
C ILE A 95 -42.72 31.23 -8.47
N ASN A 96 -42.87 31.95 -9.57
CA ASN A 96 -41.99 33.07 -9.93
C ASN A 96 -40.50 32.70 -9.84
N ASN A 97 -40.12 31.57 -10.44
CA ASN A 97 -38.76 31.05 -10.45
C ASN A 97 -38.17 30.71 -9.06
N THR A 98 -39.01 30.64 -8.03
CA THR A 98 -38.63 30.25 -6.67
C THR A 98 -39.21 28.87 -6.34
N MET A 99 -38.35 27.96 -5.89
CA MET A 99 -38.76 26.62 -5.48
C MET A 99 -39.41 26.67 -4.09
N GLN A 100 -40.63 26.16 -3.98
CA GLN A 100 -41.34 25.97 -2.72
C GLN A 100 -41.58 24.47 -2.51
N ILE A 101 -41.03 23.94 -1.42
CA ILE A 101 -41.17 22.53 -1.05
C ILE A 101 -42.19 22.42 0.09
N THR A 102 -43.27 21.71 -0.16
CA THR A 102 -44.27 21.35 0.85
C THR A 102 -44.09 19.88 1.21
N LYS A 103 -43.90 19.59 2.50
CA LYS A 103 -43.82 18.23 3.02
C LYS A 103 -45.21 17.82 3.50
N ASN A 104 -45.73 16.73 2.96
CA ASN A 104 -47.05 16.20 3.30
C ASN A 104 -46.96 15.09 4.36
N TYR A 105 -45.93 15.14 5.22
CA TYR A 105 -45.70 14.20 6.31
C TYR A 105 -45.14 14.91 7.53
N ASN A 106 -45.51 14.43 8.72
CA ASN A 106 -45.00 14.93 10.00
C ASN A 106 -43.80 14.12 10.49
N ASP A 107 -43.77 12.81 10.19
CA ASP A 107 -42.71 11.89 10.58
C ASP A 107 -42.11 11.23 9.34
N GLU A 108 -40.78 11.19 9.28
CA GLU A 108 -40.05 10.56 8.19
C GLU A 108 -40.21 9.03 8.16
N ALA A 109 -40.59 8.43 9.29
CA ALA A 109 -40.91 7.01 9.37
C ALA A 109 -42.01 6.61 8.38
N VAL A 110 -42.90 7.54 8.00
CA VAL A 110 -43.96 7.31 6.99
C VAL A 110 -43.37 7.08 5.59
N ILE A 111 -42.36 7.86 5.21
CA ILE A 111 -41.67 7.70 3.91
C ILE A 111 -40.96 6.34 3.85
N TRP A 112 -40.41 5.91 4.99
CA TRP A 112 -39.62 4.70 5.10
C TRP A 112 -40.38 3.55 5.77
N ALA A 113 -41.72 3.53 5.67
CA ALA A 113 -42.56 2.52 6.31
C ALA A 113 -42.13 1.10 5.90
N ASN A 114 -41.87 0.91 4.61
CA ASN A 114 -41.38 -0.36 4.03
C ASN A 114 -39.93 -0.71 4.42
N ARG A 115 -39.24 0.15 5.17
CA ARG A 115 -37.89 -0.05 5.74
C ARG A 115 -37.89 0.04 7.27
N GLY A 116 -39.03 -0.27 7.90
CA GLY A 116 -39.16 -0.21 9.36
C GLY A 116 -39.02 1.20 9.93
N GLY A 117 -39.42 2.21 9.15
CA GLY A 117 -39.37 3.63 9.53
C GLY A 117 -37.99 4.27 9.48
N LYS A 118 -36.95 3.56 8.97
CA LYS A 118 -35.58 4.06 8.97
C LYS A 118 -35.14 4.52 7.59
N ARG A 119 -34.73 5.79 7.50
CA ARG A 119 -34.08 6.34 6.31
C ARG A 119 -32.85 5.48 5.95
N PRO A 120 -32.73 5.02 4.69
CA PRO A 120 -31.53 4.34 4.27
C PRO A 120 -30.34 5.29 4.24
N LEU A 121 -29.17 4.75 4.54
CA LEU A 121 -27.93 5.50 4.39
C LEU A 121 -27.78 5.90 2.92
N TYR A 122 -27.51 7.18 2.68
CA TYR A 122 -27.24 7.67 1.33
C TYR A 122 -25.93 7.08 0.79
N LYS A 123 -24.97 6.81 1.69
CA LYS A 123 -23.66 6.20 1.41
C LYS A 123 -23.50 4.90 2.22
N PRO A 124 -22.99 3.80 1.63
CA PRO A 124 -22.70 2.58 2.37
C PRO A 124 -21.70 2.81 3.51
N ILE A 125 -21.76 1.96 4.54
CA ILE A 125 -20.90 2.06 5.73
C ILE A 125 -19.40 2.00 5.38
N CYS A 126 -19.02 1.17 4.40
CA CYS A 126 -17.64 1.05 3.92
C CYS A 126 -17.32 1.96 2.71
N GLY A 127 -18.15 2.97 2.45
CA GLY A 127 -18.10 3.77 1.23
C GLY A 127 -18.50 2.99 -0.02
N TYR A 128 -18.61 3.68 -1.16
CA TYR A 128 -18.98 3.04 -2.43
C TYR A 128 -17.88 2.13 -2.98
N THR A 129 -16.62 2.42 -2.64
CA THR A 129 -15.44 1.63 -3.06
C THR A 129 -15.13 0.47 -2.12
N GLY A 130 -15.78 0.40 -0.94
CA GLY A 130 -15.47 -0.59 0.09
C GLY A 130 -14.16 -0.35 0.85
N THR A 131 -13.42 0.73 0.54
CA THR A 131 -12.08 1.01 1.10
C THR A 131 -12.10 1.81 2.40
N GLU A 132 -13.25 2.34 2.82
CA GLU A 132 -13.36 3.18 4.02
C GLU A 132 -13.52 2.36 5.30
N CYS A 133 -13.75 1.05 5.18
CA CYS A 133 -13.75 0.16 6.33
C CYS A 133 -12.31 -0.15 6.78
N PRO A 134 -12.07 -0.23 8.10
CA PRO A 134 -10.75 -0.53 8.63
C PRO A 134 -10.28 -1.88 8.07
N GLN A 135 -9.17 -1.85 7.33
CA GLN A 135 -8.56 -3.06 6.79
C GLN A 135 -7.87 -3.83 7.91
N ASN A 136 -7.99 -5.15 7.90
CA ASN A 136 -7.23 -6.02 8.80
C ASN A 136 -5.74 -5.98 8.43
N ILE A 137 -5.02 -5.02 9.01
CA ILE A 137 -3.56 -4.86 8.84
C ILE A 137 -2.74 -5.96 9.52
N THR A 138 -3.38 -6.80 10.35
CA THR A 138 -2.74 -7.87 11.12
C THR A 138 -1.99 -8.87 10.24
N THR A 139 -2.57 -9.24 9.08
CA THR A 139 -1.91 -10.16 8.12
C THR A 139 -0.63 -9.55 7.55
N TYR A 140 -0.64 -8.27 7.22
CA TYR A 140 0.55 -7.57 6.70
C TYR A 140 1.64 -7.43 7.76
N ILE A 141 1.25 -7.19 9.02
CA ILE A 141 2.18 -7.15 10.16
C ILE A 141 2.85 -8.50 10.37
N LEU A 142 2.10 -9.61 10.33
CA LEU A 142 2.65 -10.96 10.49
C LEU A 142 3.66 -11.32 9.39
N ILE A 143 3.34 -10.97 8.13
CA ILE A 143 4.27 -11.17 7.00
C ILE A 143 5.54 -10.33 7.19
N GLY A 144 5.39 -9.06 7.61
CA GLY A 144 6.52 -8.17 7.87
C GLY A 144 7.46 -8.69 8.96
N VAL A 145 6.91 -9.14 10.10
CA VAL A 145 7.69 -9.73 11.19
C VAL A 145 8.40 -11.00 10.75
N GLY A 146 7.75 -11.86 9.96
CA GLY A 146 8.35 -13.07 9.41
C GLY A 146 9.57 -12.79 8.52
N LEU A 147 9.47 -11.78 7.65
CA LEU A 147 10.59 -11.37 6.78
C LEU A 147 11.79 -10.84 7.60
N VAL A 148 11.53 -10.02 8.62
CA VAL A 148 12.59 -9.48 9.48
C VAL A 148 13.29 -10.61 10.25
N LEU A 149 12.54 -11.56 10.80
CA LEU A 149 13.11 -12.74 11.48
C LEU A 149 13.97 -13.60 10.54
N LEU A 150 13.52 -13.82 9.31
CA LEU A 150 14.27 -14.59 8.31
C LEU A 150 15.60 -13.90 7.99
N LEU A 151 15.60 -12.58 7.81
CA LEU A 151 16.83 -11.80 7.59
C LEU A 151 17.77 -11.85 8.79
N LEU A 152 17.24 -11.78 10.02
CA LEU A 152 18.05 -11.93 11.23
C LEU A 152 18.70 -13.32 11.32
N VAL A 153 17.96 -14.39 11.01
CA VAL A 153 18.52 -15.75 11.02
C VAL A 153 19.58 -15.90 9.93
N ALA A 154 19.35 -15.37 8.73
CA ALA A 154 20.32 -15.42 7.63
C ALA A 154 21.60 -14.66 7.96
N THR A 155 21.50 -13.46 8.55
CA THR A 155 22.66 -12.66 8.97
C THR A 155 23.44 -13.33 10.09
N LEU A 156 22.77 -13.85 11.14
CA LEU A 156 23.42 -14.61 12.20
C LEU A 156 24.08 -15.89 11.68
N GLY A 157 23.41 -16.60 10.76
CA GLY A 157 23.96 -17.76 10.08
C GLY A 157 25.20 -17.43 9.25
N GLY A 158 25.16 -16.32 8.50
CA GLY A 158 26.30 -15.81 7.72
C GLY A 158 27.48 -15.42 8.60
N ILE A 159 27.25 -14.70 9.70
CA ILE A 159 28.29 -14.36 10.68
C ILE A 159 28.86 -15.64 11.30
N GLY A 160 28.01 -16.57 11.72
CA GLY A 160 28.43 -17.85 12.29
C GLY A 160 29.26 -18.69 11.32
N TYR A 161 28.88 -18.71 10.04
CA TYR A 161 29.64 -19.37 8.97
C TYR A 161 31.01 -18.72 8.78
N ALA A 162 31.06 -17.38 8.67
CA ALA A 162 32.31 -16.63 8.52
C ALA A 162 33.25 -16.85 9.71
N VAL A 163 32.73 -16.85 10.95
CA VAL A 163 33.52 -17.13 12.16
C VAL A 163 34.05 -18.56 12.14
N ARG A 164 33.23 -19.55 11.76
CA ARG A 164 33.66 -20.95 11.63
C ARG A 164 34.78 -21.12 10.61
N GLU A 165 34.67 -20.49 9.45
CA GLU A 165 35.74 -20.51 8.46
C GLU A 165 37.02 -19.86 8.99
N LYS A 166 36.91 -18.71 9.66
CA LYS A 166 38.06 -18.03 10.27
C LYS A 166 38.72 -18.85 11.38
N LEU A 167 37.96 -19.60 12.17
CA LEU A 167 38.50 -20.50 13.19
C LEU A 167 39.24 -21.68 12.55
N LYS A 168 38.65 -22.31 11.53
CA LYS A 168 39.32 -23.38 10.77
C LYS A 168 40.61 -22.90 10.11
N GLU A 169 40.60 -21.68 9.57
CA GLU A 169 41.79 -21.05 8.98
C GLU A 169 42.89 -20.86 10.03
N LYS A 170 42.55 -20.37 11.23
CA LYS A 170 43.50 -20.24 12.35
C LYS A 170 44.07 -21.58 12.82
N GLU A 171 43.26 -22.63 12.89
CA GLU A 171 43.72 -23.97 13.24
C GLU A 171 44.71 -24.52 12.20
N ARG A 172 44.47 -24.26 10.90
CA ARG A 172 45.40 -24.65 9.83
C ARG A 172 46.75 -23.93 9.96
N LEU A 173 46.75 -22.61 10.12
CA LEU A 173 47.99 -21.83 10.32
C LEU A 173 48.76 -22.26 11.57
N THR A 174 48.06 -22.58 12.66
CA THR A 174 48.69 -23.04 13.90
C THR A 174 49.40 -24.38 13.70
N ARG A 175 48.84 -25.27 12.87
CA ARG A 175 49.49 -26.55 12.53
C ARG A 175 50.77 -26.37 11.72
N GLU A 176 50.85 -25.34 10.89
CA GLU A 176 52.06 -25.02 10.12
C GLU A 176 53.17 -24.43 11.00
N CYS A 177 52.83 -23.80 12.13
CA CYS A 177 53.82 -23.31 13.10
C CYS A 177 54.34 -24.39 14.08
N LEU A 178 53.79 -25.61 14.06
CA LEU A 178 54.28 -26.72 14.88
C LEU A 178 55.51 -27.33 14.21
N ILE A 179 56.68 -27.09 14.79
CA ILE A 179 57.92 -27.71 14.33
C ILE A 179 58.01 -29.12 14.97
N PRO A 180 57.98 -30.21 14.18
CA PRO A 180 58.12 -31.55 14.73
C PRO A 180 59.55 -31.77 15.27
N PHE A 181 59.66 -32.39 16.44
CA PHE A 181 60.96 -32.60 17.09
C PHE A 181 61.95 -33.42 16.25
N GLY A 182 61.45 -34.33 15.39
CA GLY A 182 62.28 -35.15 14.51
C GLY A 182 63.02 -34.37 13.41
N GLU A 183 62.61 -33.13 13.11
CA GLU A 183 63.30 -32.27 12.15
C GLU A 183 64.37 -31.37 12.80
N LEU A 184 64.41 -31.34 14.14
CA LEU A 184 65.40 -30.58 14.90
C LEU A 184 66.69 -31.40 15.03
N LYS A 185 67.82 -30.82 14.61
CA LYS A 185 69.14 -31.45 14.85
C LYS A 185 69.80 -30.82 16.07
N ASN A 186 70.28 -31.64 17.00
CA ASN A 186 70.96 -31.16 18.20
C ASN A 186 72.34 -30.58 17.83
N LEU A 187 72.59 -29.32 18.23
CA LEU A 187 73.80 -28.59 17.84
C LEU A 187 75.06 -29.10 18.57
N LYS A 188 74.92 -29.73 19.73
CA LYS A 188 76.01 -30.36 20.49
C LYS A 188 76.47 -31.67 19.83
N GLU A 189 75.53 -32.47 19.34
CA GLU A 189 75.84 -33.71 18.61
C GLU A 189 76.51 -33.42 17.26
N LEU A 190 76.07 -32.38 16.55
CA LEU A 190 76.67 -31.95 15.28
C LEU A 190 78.06 -31.32 15.40
N LYS A 191 78.41 -30.75 16.56
CA LYS A 191 79.75 -30.18 16.82
C LYS A 191 80.76 -31.25 17.26
N SER A 192 80.26 -32.37 17.83
CA SER A 192 81.06 -33.55 18.18
C SER A 192 81.47 -34.37 16.95
N ASN A 193 80.68 -34.31 15.87
CA ASN A 193 81.01 -34.91 14.58
C ASN A 193 81.55 -33.82 13.63
N GLU A 194 82.45 -34.16 12.73
CA GLU A 194 83.22 -33.23 11.88
C GLU A 194 82.38 -32.53 10.76
N ASP A 195 81.09 -32.26 11.00
CA ASP A 195 80.11 -31.84 9.97
C ASP A 195 79.91 -30.31 9.85
N MET A 196 80.51 -29.51 10.74
CA MET A 196 80.33 -28.06 10.76
C MET A 196 80.93 -27.33 9.53
N ARG A 197 81.89 -27.95 8.82
CA ARG A 197 82.49 -27.38 7.59
C ARG A 197 81.60 -27.47 6.35
N SER A 198 80.58 -28.33 6.33
CA SER A 198 79.72 -28.54 5.15
C SER A 198 78.55 -27.54 5.04
N LEU A 199 78.22 -26.85 6.13
CA LEU A 199 77.03 -25.98 6.21
C LEU A 199 77.27 -24.57 5.62
N GLU A 200 78.52 -24.07 5.66
CA GLU A 200 78.89 -22.77 5.06
C GLU A 200 78.96 -22.81 3.52
N ALA A 201 79.12 -23.99 2.91
CA ALA A 201 79.43 -24.11 1.49
C ALA A 201 78.21 -24.04 0.53
N ASN A 202 76.97 -24.21 1.02
CA ASN A 202 75.77 -24.35 0.15
C ASN A 202 74.73 -23.24 0.35
N LYS A 203 75.18 -21.98 0.35
CA LYS A 203 74.30 -20.80 0.37
C LYS A 203 74.07 -20.29 -1.06
N SER A 204 73.17 -20.94 -1.80
CA SER A 204 72.75 -20.45 -3.12
C SER A 204 71.24 -20.22 -3.22
N LEU A 205 70.92 -18.95 -3.53
CA LEU A 205 69.91 -18.49 -4.48
C LEU A 205 68.46 -18.97 -4.28
N LYS A 206 67.68 -18.17 -3.56
CA LYS A 206 66.32 -17.78 -3.97
C LYS A 206 65.92 -16.50 -3.21
N SER A 207 66.27 -15.37 -3.81
CA SER A 207 65.74 -14.05 -3.47
C SER A 207 64.33 -13.90 -4.03
N LEU A 208 63.47 -13.17 -3.31
CA LEU A 208 62.67 -12.05 -3.82
C LEU A 208 61.84 -11.42 -2.66
N GLN A 209 62.40 -10.33 -2.14
CA GLN A 209 61.75 -9.17 -1.49
C GLN A 209 60.83 -9.36 -0.26
N SER A 210 61.36 -9.09 0.95
CA SER A 210 60.97 -7.90 1.74
C SER A 210 61.71 -7.80 3.08
N SER A 211 62.04 -6.55 3.42
CA SER A 211 62.42 -5.97 4.72
C SER A 211 63.65 -6.48 5.49
N GLN A 212 64.51 -5.52 5.84
CA GLN A 212 65.68 -5.69 6.71
C GLN A 212 65.33 -6.47 7.99
N SER A 213 65.97 -7.61 8.19
CA SER A 213 66.06 -8.29 9.48
C SER A 213 67.51 -8.70 9.73
N GLY A 214 67.99 -8.33 10.92
CA GLY A 214 69.39 -8.43 11.31
C GLY A 214 69.93 -9.86 11.19
N SER A 215 70.98 -10.00 10.37
CA SER A 215 71.80 -11.20 10.29
C SER A 215 72.39 -11.53 11.66
N THR A 216 71.91 -12.59 12.30
CA THR A 216 72.54 -13.15 13.50
C THR A 216 73.74 -13.98 13.06
N LYS A 217 74.90 -13.32 13.09
CA LYS A 217 76.21 -13.92 12.88
C LYS A 217 76.39 -15.10 13.86
N LEU A 218 76.67 -16.29 13.34
CA LEU A 218 77.01 -17.48 14.13
C LEU A 218 78.38 -17.24 14.80
N THR A 219 78.40 -16.59 15.95
CA THR A 219 79.60 -16.49 16.78
C THR A 219 79.78 -17.82 17.51
N SER A 220 81.02 -18.31 17.53
CA SER A 220 81.48 -19.49 18.27
C SER A 220 80.86 -19.53 19.68
N MET A 221 79.82 -20.33 19.85
CA MET A 221 79.22 -20.59 21.15
C MET A 221 80.05 -21.68 21.82
N ASP A 222 80.55 -21.35 23.01
CA ASP A 222 81.27 -22.23 23.91
C ASP A 222 80.38 -23.42 24.32
N ASP A 223 80.92 -24.64 24.43
CA ASP A 223 80.12 -25.87 24.64
C ASP A 223 79.22 -25.81 25.89
N LYS A 224 79.63 -25.01 26.89
CA LYS A 224 78.86 -24.76 28.11
C LYS A 224 77.66 -23.84 27.93
N LYS A 225 77.56 -23.08 26.82
CA LYS A 225 76.44 -22.18 26.51
C LYS A 225 75.42 -22.78 25.53
N LEU A 226 75.76 -23.89 24.88
CA LEU A 226 74.89 -24.56 23.91
C LEU A 226 73.71 -25.28 24.58
N GLU A 227 73.92 -25.82 25.78
CA GLU A 227 72.89 -26.45 26.61
C GLU A 227 72.99 -25.97 28.06
N THR A 228 71.88 -25.54 28.64
CA THR A 228 71.76 -25.25 30.08
C THR A 228 70.61 -26.10 30.65
N GLU A 229 70.43 -26.10 31.98
CA GLU A 229 69.35 -26.85 32.63
C GLU A 229 67.95 -26.47 32.09
N ASN A 230 67.75 -25.21 31.72
CA ASN A 230 66.45 -24.68 31.30
C ASN A 230 66.32 -24.47 29.78
N TYR A 231 67.40 -24.53 29.01
CA TYR A 231 67.36 -24.24 27.56
C TYR A 231 68.36 -25.05 26.74
N VAL A 232 68.06 -25.21 25.45
CA VAL A 232 68.89 -25.90 24.45
C VAL A 232 68.72 -25.23 23.09
N HIS A 233 69.79 -25.20 22.30
CA HIS A 233 69.77 -24.69 20.94
C HIS A 233 69.70 -25.86 19.94
N PHE A 234 68.79 -25.77 18.99
CA PHE A 234 68.66 -26.72 17.88
C PHE A 234 68.93 -26.04 16.54
N LEU A 235 69.26 -26.84 15.52
CA LEU A 235 69.30 -26.38 14.14
C LEU A 235 68.01 -26.80 13.42
N TYR A 236 67.32 -25.83 12.81
CA TYR A 236 66.12 -26.05 12.00
C TYR A 236 66.25 -25.25 10.70
N ASN A 237 66.12 -25.89 9.53
CA ASN A 237 66.27 -25.24 8.22
C ASN A 237 67.49 -24.30 8.08
N ARG A 238 68.63 -24.71 8.65
CA ARG A 238 69.92 -23.97 8.65
C ARG A 238 69.93 -22.68 9.48
N GLU A 239 68.92 -22.46 10.30
CA GLU A 239 68.87 -21.40 11.30
C GLU A 239 68.92 -22.00 12.71
N VAL A 240 69.55 -21.28 13.64
CA VAL A 240 69.63 -21.71 15.05
C VAL A 240 68.36 -21.28 15.75
N VAL A 241 67.61 -22.26 16.26
CA VAL A 241 66.37 -22.04 17.01
C VAL A 241 66.60 -22.30 18.50
N PHE A 242 66.00 -21.47 19.33
CA PHE A 242 66.08 -21.57 20.79
C PHE A 242 64.91 -22.40 21.32
N ALA A 243 65.20 -23.40 22.16
CA ALA A 243 64.18 -24.23 22.80
C ALA A 243 64.33 -24.24 24.32
N ILE A 244 63.20 -24.31 25.00
CA ILE A 244 63.11 -24.35 26.46
C ILE A 244 62.88 -25.80 26.90
N LYS A 245 63.62 -26.24 27.92
CA LYS A 245 63.44 -27.57 28.52
C LYS A 245 62.36 -27.51 29.58
N TYR A 246 61.40 -28.43 29.52
CA TYR A 246 60.39 -28.60 30.55
C TYR A 246 60.61 -29.93 31.26
N GLN A 247 60.70 -29.90 32.59
CA GLN A 247 60.80 -31.09 33.43
C GLN A 247 59.41 -31.74 33.53
N VAL A 248 59.14 -32.75 32.71
CA VAL A 248 57.88 -33.51 32.75
C VAL A 248 58.10 -34.79 33.53
N ARG A 249 57.40 -34.94 34.66
CA ARG A 249 57.38 -36.21 35.41
C ARG A 249 56.35 -37.14 34.78
N VAL A 250 56.78 -38.02 33.89
CA VAL A 250 55.91 -39.00 33.25
C VAL A 250 55.49 -40.03 34.31
N ARG A 251 54.18 -40.07 34.65
CA ARG A 251 53.63 -41.21 35.39
C ARG A 251 53.42 -42.34 34.39
N ILE A 252 54.28 -43.35 34.48
CA ILE A 252 54.08 -44.63 33.81
C ILE A 252 53.09 -45.40 34.70
N PHE A 253 51.89 -45.65 34.19
CA PHE A 253 50.98 -46.66 34.75
C PHE A 253 51.25 -47.99 34.07
#